data_AF-A0A975HTV2-F1
#
_entry.id   AF-A0A975HTV2-F1
#
_cell.length_a   1.000
_cell.length_b   1.000
_cell.length_c   1.000
_cell.angle_alpha   90.00
_cell.angle_beta   90.00
_cell.angle_gamma   90.00
#
_symmetry.space_group_name_H-M   'P 1'
#
loop_
_entity.id
_entity.type
_entity.pdbx_description
1 polymer ?
#
loop_
_entity_poly.entity_id
_entity_poly.type
_entity_poly.pdbx_seq_one_letter_code
_entity_poly.pdbx_strand_id
1 'polypeptide(L)'
;MWLAVFAVGAAVTGGFGAGASAQTMSYSDAGALIAKSCGPSIEKYCPKDNLGTGKVMDCLKANQANVPQQCFTDYAAVIASISRRVEAQAEIFKTCAATAAEFCPGIQPGDGNLRDCLVQAKKVVKGACLKSLVDSGWY
;
A
#
# COMPACT_ATOMS: atom_id res chain seq x y z
N MET A 1 -48.63 10.34 -41.35
CA MET A 1 -49.06 11.42 -40.45
C MET A 1 -49.07 10.80 -39.05
N TRP A 2 -48.07 10.90 -38.18
CA TRP A 2 -47.03 11.89 -37.91
C TRP A 2 -45.64 11.22 -37.73
N LEU A 3 -44.61 12.04 -37.92
CA LEU A 3 -43.19 11.78 -37.70
C LEU A 3 -42.80 11.88 -36.21
N ALA A 4 -41.55 11.48 -35.95
CA ALA A 4 -40.64 12.00 -34.91
C ALA A 4 -40.55 11.10 -33.64
N VAL A 5 -39.40 10.70 -33.09
CA VAL A 5 -37.99 11.06 -33.27
C VAL A 5 -37.13 9.86 -32.84
N PHE A 6 -36.11 9.49 -33.62
CA PHE A 6 -35.01 8.64 -33.13
C PHE A 6 -34.16 9.48 -32.16
N ALA A 7 -34.35 9.29 -30.87
CA ALA A 7 -33.42 9.81 -29.87
C ALA A 7 -32.18 8.93 -29.87
N VAL A 8 -31.12 9.38 -30.56
CA VAL A 8 -29.75 8.91 -30.34
C VAL A 8 -29.35 9.38 -28.94
N GLY A 9 -29.74 8.60 -27.94
CA GLY A 9 -29.21 8.72 -26.59
C GLY A 9 -27.86 8.04 -26.55
N ALA A 10 -26.79 8.78 -26.84
CA ALA A 10 -25.45 8.37 -26.49
C ALA A 10 -25.35 8.30 -24.96
N ALA A 11 -25.77 7.16 -24.38
CA ALA A 11 -25.43 6.81 -23.02
C ALA A 11 -23.94 6.49 -23.00
N VAL A 12 -23.13 7.54 -22.85
CA VAL A 12 -21.78 7.43 -22.33
C VAL A 12 -21.91 6.85 -20.92
N THR A 13 -21.93 5.53 -20.81
CA THR A 13 -21.60 4.85 -19.55
C THR A 13 -20.10 5.01 -19.31
N GLY A 14 -19.71 6.26 -19.06
CA GLY A 14 -18.46 6.65 -18.45
C GLY A 14 -18.47 6.19 -17.00
N GLY A 15 -18.23 4.91 -16.81
CA GLY A 15 -17.90 4.29 -15.54
C GLY A 15 -16.43 3.92 -15.52
N PHE A 16 -15.52 4.88 -15.75
CA PHE A 16 -14.18 4.74 -15.21
C PHE A 16 -14.33 4.90 -13.69
N GLY A 17 -14.65 3.79 -13.02
CA GLY A 17 -14.45 3.70 -11.58
C GLY A 17 -13.02 4.14 -11.34
N ALA A 18 -12.88 5.28 -10.65
CA ALA A 18 -11.60 5.80 -10.22
C ALA A 18 -10.85 4.61 -9.63
N GLY A 19 -9.73 4.25 -10.26
CA GLY A 19 -8.89 3.17 -9.80
C GLY A 19 -8.67 3.40 -8.31
N ALA A 20 -9.19 2.50 -7.48
CA ALA A 20 -8.83 2.45 -6.08
C ALA A 20 -7.32 2.28 -6.09
N SER A 21 -6.60 3.39 -5.98
CA SER A 21 -5.17 3.40 -5.78
C SER A 21 -5.04 2.78 -4.42
N ALA A 22 -4.83 1.47 -4.38
CA ALA A 22 -4.56 0.75 -3.15
C ALA A 22 -3.15 1.16 -2.72
N GLN A 23 -3.04 2.41 -2.27
CA GLN A 23 -1.85 2.96 -1.67
C GLN A 23 -1.59 2.17 -0.40
N THR A 24 -0.32 1.99 -0.12
CA THR A 24 0.10 1.28 1.08
C THR A 24 -0.18 2.13 2.32
N MET A 25 -0.51 1.54 3.47
CA MET A 25 -0.71 2.21 4.77
C MET A 25 0.63 2.46 5.48
N SER A 26 0.83 3.61 6.15
CA SER A 26 2.09 3.86 6.87
C SER A 26 2.36 2.80 7.95
N TYR A 27 3.62 2.62 8.37
CA TYR A 27 3.92 1.67 9.46
C TYR A 27 3.21 2.05 10.77
N SER A 28 3.01 3.35 11.02
CA SER A 28 2.23 3.83 12.16
C SER A 28 0.75 3.48 12.02
N ASP A 29 0.15 3.65 10.85
CA ASP A 29 -1.26 3.31 10.61
C ASP A 29 -1.48 1.80 10.70
N ALA A 30 -0.54 1.01 10.16
CA ALA A 30 -0.54 -0.44 10.31
C ALA A 30 -0.53 -0.85 11.78
N GLY A 31 0.40 -0.29 12.57
CA GLY A 31 0.49 -0.55 14.00
C GLY A 31 -0.79 -0.14 14.75
N ALA A 32 -1.33 1.05 14.44
CA ALA A 32 -2.57 1.55 15.04
C ALA A 32 -3.77 0.65 14.72
N LEU A 33 -3.88 0.16 13.48
CA LEU A 33 -4.96 -0.73 13.07
C LEU A 33 -4.89 -2.07 13.82
N ILE A 34 -3.71 -2.70 13.90
CA ILE A 34 -3.52 -3.95 14.67
C ILE A 34 -3.79 -3.72 16.16
N ALA A 35 -3.26 -2.63 16.74
CA ALA A 35 -3.49 -2.31 18.14
C ALA A 35 -4.99 -2.16 18.43
N LYS A 36 -5.74 -1.52 17.53
CA LYS A 36 -7.19 -1.35 17.65
C LYS A 36 -7.96 -2.65 17.56
N SER A 37 -7.69 -3.50 16.55
CA SER A 37 -8.53 -4.68 16.28
C SER A 37 -8.06 -5.95 17.00
N CYS A 38 -6.75 -6.09 17.23
CA CYS A 38 -6.15 -7.26 17.87
C CYS A 38 -5.69 -6.99 19.31
N GLY A 39 -5.36 -5.75 19.67
CA GLY A 39 -4.74 -5.39 20.96
C GLY A 39 -5.43 -6.02 22.19
N PRO A 40 -6.75 -5.85 22.38
CA PRO A 40 -7.46 -6.44 23.52
C PRO A 40 -7.37 -7.97 23.57
N SER A 41 -7.35 -8.64 22.41
CA SER A 41 -7.18 -10.09 22.32
C SER A 41 -5.75 -10.52 22.60
N ILE A 42 -4.75 -9.75 22.16
CA ILE A 42 -3.34 -10.01 22.44
C ILE A 42 -3.08 -9.92 23.94
N GLU A 43 -3.54 -8.86 24.59
CA GLU A 43 -3.38 -8.65 26.03
C GLU A 43 -4.03 -9.78 26.84
N LYS A 44 -5.21 -10.24 26.44
CA LYS A 44 -5.98 -11.24 27.16
C LYS A 44 -5.48 -12.68 26.94
N TYR A 45 -5.17 -13.04 25.70
CA TYR A 45 -4.93 -14.45 25.33
C TYR A 45 -3.45 -14.75 25.05
N CYS A 46 -2.65 -13.74 24.68
CA CYS A 46 -1.26 -13.91 24.24
C CYS A 46 -0.25 -13.03 25.02
N PRO A 47 -0.35 -12.86 26.36
CA PRO A 47 0.46 -11.89 27.11
C PRO A 47 1.95 -12.23 27.19
N LYS A 48 2.35 -13.45 26.78
CA LYS A 48 3.75 -13.92 26.81
C LYS A 48 4.41 -13.93 25.44
N ASP A 49 3.66 -13.65 24.38
CA ASP A 49 4.16 -13.71 23.01
C ASP A 49 4.72 -12.36 22.56
N ASN A 50 5.89 -12.39 21.94
CA ASN A 50 6.57 -11.19 21.47
C ASN A 50 6.11 -10.80 20.05
N LEU A 51 5.84 -9.51 19.86
CA LEU A 51 5.62 -8.92 18.55
C LEU A 51 6.83 -9.12 17.63
N GLY A 52 6.59 -9.16 16.32
CA GLY A 52 7.65 -9.31 15.30
C GLY A 52 8.17 -10.74 15.09
N THR A 53 7.79 -11.70 15.93
CA THR A 53 8.24 -13.11 15.82
C THR A 53 7.25 -14.03 15.10
N GLY A 54 6.05 -13.52 14.76
CA GLY A 54 4.92 -14.32 14.26
C GLY A 54 4.09 -15.01 15.35
N LYS A 55 4.68 -15.26 16.54
CA LYS A 55 4.04 -16.01 17.64
C LYS A 55 2.70 -15.44 18.11
N VAL A 56 2.58 -14.11 18.16
CA VAL A 56 1.32 -13.45 18.55
C VAL A 56 0.18 -13.85 17.62
N MET A 57 0.43 -13.91 16.31
CA MET A 57 -0.61 -14.29 15.35
C MET A 57 -0.94 -15.79 15.44
N ASP A 58 0.05 -16.65 15.70
CA ASP A 58 -0.19 -18.08 15.93
C ASP A 58 -1.04 -18.31 17.19
N CYS A 59 -0.74 -17.59 18.27
CA CYS A 59 -1.55 -17.62 19.50
C CYS A 59 -2.98 -17.09 19.26
N LEU A 60 -3.14 -16.00 18.51
CA LEU A 60 -4.47 -15.47 18.17
C LEU A 60 -5.29 -16.48 17.35
N LYS A 61 -4.66 -17.16 16.38
CA LYS A 61 -5.32 -18.24 15.61
C LYS A 61 -5.71 -19.43 16.47
N ALA A 62 -4.86 -19.84 17.41
CA ALA A 62 -5.19 -20.89 18.37
C ALA A 62 -6.41 -20.52 19.25
N ASN A 63 -6.63 -19.22 19.46
CA ASN A 63 -7.76 -18.67 20.22
C ASN A 63 -8.87 -18.09 19.33
N GLN A 64 -8.92 -18.42 18.02
CA GLN A 64 -9.80 -17.74 17.05
C GLN A 64 -11.28 -17.70 17.43
N ALA A 65 -11.78 -18.68 18.19
CA ALA A 65 -13.16 -18.68 18.68
C ALA A 65 -13.47 -17.52 19.65
N ASN A 66 -12.44 -16.94 20.27
CA ASN A 66 -12.52 -15.86 21.25
C ASN A 66 -11.92 -14.54 20.75
N VAL A 67 -11.47 -14.49 19.49
CA VAL A 67 -10.83 -13.32 18.87
C VAL A 67 -11.79 -12.74 17.81
N PRO A 68 -12.01 -11.42 17.77
CA PRO A 68 -12.86 -10.82 16.75
C PRO A 68 -12.33 -11.10 15.34
N GLN A 69 -13.22 -11.50 14.42
CA GLN A 69 -12.85 -11.75 13.02
C GLN A 69 -12.15 -10.54 12.37
N GLN A 70 -12.52 -9.32 12.80
CA GLN A 70 -11.91 -8.08 12.33
C GLN A 70 -10.40 -8.04 12.55
N CYS A 71 -9.88 -8.63 13.64
CA CYS A 71 -8.43 -8.71 13.87
C CYS A 71 -7.72 -9.44 12.72
N PHE A 72 -8.27 -10.57 12.26
CA PHE A 72 -7.66 -11.35 11.17
C PHE A 72 -7.80 -10.64 9.81
N THR A 73 -8.94 -10.00 9.56
CA THR A 73 -9.15 -9.20 8.35
C THR A 73 -8.17 -8.03 8.29
N ASP A 74 -8.04 -7.27 9.37
CA ASP A 74 -7.12 -6.13 9.46
C ASP A 74 -5.67 -6.59 9.38
N TYR A 75 -5.32 -7.70 10.02
CA TYR A 75 -3.98 -8.28 9.90
C TYR A 75 -3.64 -8.66 8.45
N ALA A 76 -4.55 -9.29 7.73
CA ALA A 76 -4.34 -9.61 6.32
C ALA A 76 -4.14 -8.34 5.47
N ALA A 77 -4.93 -7.28 5.72
CA ALA A 77 -4.77 -6.00 5.04
C ALA A 77 -3.42 -5.33 5.35
N VAL A 78 -3.00 -5.36 6.62
CA VAL A 78 -1.69 -4.84 7.08
C VAL A 78 -0.54 -5.57 6.39
N ILE A 79 -0.55 -6.90 6.39
CA ILE A 79 0.50 -7.69 5.75
C ILE A 79 0.53 -7.42 4.24
N ALA A 80 -0.61 -7.42 3.56
CA ALA A 80 -0.67 -7.12 2.13
C ALA A 80 -0.10 -5.72 1.81
N SER A 81 -0.37 -4.74 2.66
CA SER A 81 0.18 -3.39 2.50
C SER A 81 1.68 -3.34 2.78
N ILE A 82 2.18 -3.99 3.83
CA ILE A 82 3.61 -4.00 4.16
C ILE A 82 4.40 -4.73 3.05
N SER A 83 3.89 -5.86 2.55
CA SER A 83 4.50 -6.56 1.42
C SER A 83 4.61 -5.67 0.19
N ARG A 84 3.54 -4.95 -0.17
CA ARG A 84 3.58 -4.00 -1.29
C ARG A 84 4.59 -2.87 -1.07
N ARG A 85 4.75 -2.38 0.17
CA ARG A 85 5.80 -1.39 0.50
C ARG A 85 7.19 -1.92 0.23
N VAL A 86 7.48 -3.12 0.73
CA VAL A 86 8.80 -3.76 0.59
C VAL A 86 9.10 -4.05 -0.88
N GLU A 87 8.13 -4.55 -1.64
CA GLU A 87 8.27 -4.78 -3.08
C GLU A 87 8.53 -3.48 -3.84
N ALA A 88 7.78 -2.42 -3.53
CA ALA A 88 7.99 -1.11 -4.16
C ALA A 88 9.39 -0.58 -3.86
N GLN A 89 9.85 -0.65 -2.60
CA GLN A 89 11.21 -0.25 -2.21
C GLN A 89 12.29 -1.02 -2.98
N ALA A 90 12.12 -2.33 -3.18
CA ALA A 90 13.06 -3.17 -3.92
C ALA A 90 13.13 -2.81 -5.42
N GLU A 91 11.99 -2.44 -6.02
CA GLU A 91 11.92 -2.15 -7.46
C GLU A 91 12.24 -0.68 -7.82
N ILE A 92 12.52 0.21 -6.86
CA ILE A 92 12.78 1.64 -7.15
C ILE A 92 13.91 1.83 -8.15
N PHE A 93 15.07 1.18 -7.94
CA PHE A 93 16.24 1.35 -8.81
C PHE A 93 15.94 1.02 -10.27
N LYS A 94 15.13 -0.02 -10.49
CA LYS A 94 14.74 -0.48 -11.82
C LYS A 94 13.61 0.36 -12.41
N THR A 95 12.55 0.57 -11.63
CA THR A 95 11.33 1.26 -12.07
C THR A 95 11.58 2.74 -12.34
N CYS A 96 12.50 3.35 -11.60
CA CYS A 96 12.85 4.76 -11.72
C CYS A 96 14.12 5.01 -12.54
N ALA A 97 14.72 4.01 -13.19
CA ALA A 97 16.03 4.15 -13.85
C ALA A 97 16.07 5.31 -14.88
N ALA A 98 15.06 5.43 -15.74
CA ALA A 98 14.99 6.52 -16.71
C ALA A 98 14.83 7.90 -16.05
N THR A 99 13.96 8.00 -15.05
CA THR A 99 13.76 9.24 -14.27
C THR A 99 15.01 9.62 -13.48
N ALA A 100 15.73 8.64 -12.94
CA ALA A 100 16.98 8.84 -12.24
C ALA A 100 18.08 9.37 -13.18
N ALA A 101 18.19 8.79 -14.38
CA ALA A 101 19.16 9.26 -15.38
C ALA A 101 18.92 10.72 -15.81
N GLU A 102 17.65 11.14 -15.85
CA GLU A 102 17.27 12.50 -16.25
C GLU A 102 17.40 13.52 -15.11
N PHE A 103 16.95 13.17 -13.90
CA PHE A 103 16.77 14.13 -12.80
C PHE A 103 17.71 13.93 -11.60
N CYS A 104 18.49 12.86 -11.57
CA CYS A 104 19.43 12.53 -10.49
C CYS A 104 20.86 12.37 -11.01
N PRO A 105 21.47 13.43 -11.58
CA PRO A 105 22.82 13.34 -12.13
C PRO A 105 23.84 12.98 -11.04
N GLY A 106 24.75 12.07 -11.35
CA GLY A 106 25.83 11.64 -10.45
C GLY A 106 25.44 10.53 -9.46
N ILE A 107 24.17 10.12 -9.41
CA ILE A 107 23.74 8.99 -8.58
C ILE A 107 23.87 7.67 -9.34
N GLN A 108 24.59 6.72 -8.76
CA GLN A 108 24.78 5.40 -9.37
C GLN A 108 23.64 4.42 -9.01
N PRO A 109 23.34 3.42 -9.85
CA PRO A 109 22.43 2.34 -9.46
C PRO A 109 22.89 1.66 -8.17
N GLY A 110 21.97 1.45 -7.23
CA GLY A 110 22.28 0.90 -5.90
C GLY A 110 22.72 1.94 -4.87
N ASP A 111 22.95 3.19 -5.27
CA ASP A 111 23.25 4.27 -4.33
C ASP A 111 22.01 4.60 -3.48
N GLY A 112 22.18 4.57 -2.15
CA GLY A 112 21.14 4.93 -1.19
C GLY A 112 20.62 6.36 -1.35
N ASN A 113 21.42 7.25 -1.95
CA ASN A 113 21.04 8.64 -2.25
C ASN A 113 19.97 8.74 -3.36
N LEU A 114 19.75 7.67 -4.14
CA LEU A 114 18.75 7.69 -5.21
C LEU A 114 17.36 8.01 -4.67
N ARG A 115 17.00 7.43 -3.52
CA ARG A 115 15.73 7.73 -2.84
C ARG A 115 15.59 9.23 -2.64
N ASP A 116 16.57 9.86 -2.00
CA ASP A 116 16.48 11.25 -1.58
C ASP A 116 16.35 12.18 -2.78
N CYS A 117 17.10 11.89 -3.85
CA CYS A 117 16.94 12.63 -5.09
C CYS A 117 15.53 12.47 -5.69
N LEU A 118 15.03 11.23 -5.82
CA LEU A 118 13.71 10.98 -6.40
C LEU A 118 12.58 11.64 -5.59
N VAL A 119 12.69 11.63 -4.26
CA VAL A 119 11.73 12.31 -3.36
C VAL A 119 11.79 13.83 -3.54
N GLN A 120 12.98 14.42 -3.69
CA GLN A 120 13.11 15.85 -3.99
C GLN A 120 12.58 16.21 -5.40
N ALA A 121 12.78 15.31 -6.36
CA ALA A 121 12.29 15.44 -7.73
C ALA A 121 10.79 15.12 -7.89
N LYS A 122 10.04 14.89 -6.80
CA LYS A 122 8.65 14.41 -6.86
C LYS A 122 7.68 15.17 -7.76
N LYS A 123 7.92 16.45 -8.01
CA LYS A 123 7.09 17.27 -8.92
C LYS A 123 7.22 16.87 -10.39
N VAL A 124 8.34 16.25 -10.77
CA VAL A 124 8.65 15.84 -12.14
C VAL A 124 8.60 14.33 -12.33
N VAL A 125 8.68 13.54 -11.24
CA VAL A 125 8.51 12.09 -11.28
C VAL A 125 7.04 11.73 -11.60
N LYS A 126 6.82 10.85 -12.58
CA LYS A 126 5.48 10.45 -13.06
C LYS A 126 5.38 8.95 -13.30
N GLY A 127 4.17 8.48 -13.61
CA GLY A 127 3.91 7.13 -14.07
C GLY A 127 4.32 6.05 -13.05
N ALA A 128 4.93 4.97 -13.54
CA ALA A 128 5.32 3.82 -12.72
C ALA A 128 6.31 4.18 -11.61
N CYS A 129 7.25 5.10 -11.87
CA CYS A 129 8.20 5.54 -10.85
C CYS A 129 7.50 6.30 -9.72
N LEU A 130 6.58 7.22 -10.04
CA LEU A 130 5.80 7.92 -9.01
C LEU A 130 4.97 6.94 -8.18
N LYS A 131 4.32 5.97 -8.83
CA LYS A 131 3.56 4.93 -8.12
C LYS A 131 4.46 4.15 -7.17
N SER A 132 5.65 3.75 -7.60
CA SER A 132 6.60 3.02 -6.75
C SER A 132 7.08 3.87 -5.56
N LEU A 133 7.31 5.17 -5.75
CA LEU A 133 7.66 6.08 -4.64
C LEU A 133 6.53 6.26 -3.62
N VAL A 134 5.28 6.33 -4.09
CA VAL A 134 4.11 6.41 -3.21
C VAL A 134 3.94 5.09 -2.45
N ASP A 135 3.98 3.97 -3.16
CA ASP A 135 3.79 2.65 -2.56
C ASP A 135 4.95 2.27 -1.62
N SER A 136 6.17 2.76 -1.85
CA SER A 136 7.32 2.52 -0.98
C SER A 136 7.21 3.24 0.37
N GLY A 137 6.36 4.27 0.45
CA GLY A 137 6.22 5.11 1.64
C GLY A 137 7.21 6.22 1.79
N TRP A 138 7.98 6.55 0.75
CA TRP A 138 8.96 7.63 0.79
C TRP A 138 8.38 8.98 0.37
N TYR A 139 7.09 8.99 0.01
CA TYR A 139 6.37 10.16 -0.50
C TYR A 139 5.58 10.90 0.58
#